data_AF-A0A954MTR2-F1
#
_entry.id   AF-A0A954MTR2-F1
#
_cell.length_a   1.000
_cell.length_b   1.000
_cell.length_c   1.000
_cell.angle_alpha   90.00
_cell.angle_beta   90.00
_cell.angle_gamma   90.00
#
_symmetry.space_group_name_H-M   'P 1'
#
loop_
_entity.id
_entity.type
_entity.pdbx_description
1 polymer ?
#
loop_
_entity_poly.entity_id
_entity_poly.type
_entity_poly.pdbx_seq_one_letter_code
_entity_poly.pdbx_strand_id
1 'polypeptide(L)' 'MKLAIIGSGISGLAVAHYLHRQHDITLFEANDYPGGHTHTVDVEVGGESHAIDTGFIVFNERTYPRFINLLAGLG' A
#
# COMPACT_ATOMS: atom_id res chain seq x y z
N MET A 1 -4.26 -11.30 -20.38
CA MET A 1 -3.03 -10.61 -20.85
C MET A 1 -2.03 -10.57 -19.72
N LYS A 2 -0.72 -10.65 -20.00
CA LYS A 2 0.34 -10.49 -19.01
C LYS A 2 0.68 -9.02 -18.82
N LEU A 3 0.72 -8.55 -17.58
CA LEU A 3 1.00 -7.15 -17.22
C LEU A 3 2.17 -7.08 -16.25
N ALA A 4 3.09 -6.16 -16.50
CA ALA A 4 4.16 -5.81 -15.57
C ALA A 4 3.84 -4.46 -14.90
N ILE A 5 3.92 -4.40 -13.58
CA ILE A 5 3.80 -3.16 -12.80
C ILE A 5 5.17 -2.88 -12.17
N ILE A 6 5.72 -1.68 -12.42
CA ILE A 6 7.01 -1.26 -11.88
C ILE A 6 6.75 -0.27 -10.74
N GLY A 7 7.11 -0.67 -9.52
CA GLY A 7 6.86 0.05 -8.28
C GLY A 7 5.61 -0.48 -7.57
N SER A 8 5.77 -0.75 -6.27
CA SER A 8 4.72 -1.25 -5.37
C SER A 8 4.26 -0.21 -4.35
N GLY A 9 4.37 1.08 -4.68
CA GLY A 9 3.68 2.13 -3.95
C GLY A 9 2.16 1.99 -4.06
N ILE A 10 1.42 2.85 -3.35
CA ILE A 10 -0.05 2.79 -3.30
C ILE A 10 -0.72 2.77 -4.69
N SER A 11 -0.18 3.47 -5.67
CA SER A 11 -0.69 3.45 -7.05
C SER A 11 -0.51 2.09 -7.72
N GLY A 12 0.68 1.48 -7.62
CA GLY A 12 0.97 0.17 -8.19
C GLY A 12 0.14 -0.94 -7.55
N LEU A 13 0.03 -0.92 -6.21
CA LEU A 13 -0.80 -1.86 -5.47
C LEU A 13 -2.30 -1.69 -5.77
N ALA A 14 -2.79 -0.46 -5.91
CA ALA A 14 -4.19 -0.23 -6.28
C ALA A 14 -4.50 -0.78 -7.69
N VAL A 15 -3.62 -0.54 -8.66
CA VAL A 15 -3.78 -1.09 -10.02
C VAL A 15 -3.74 -2.63 -9.98
N ALA A 16 -2.79 -3.21 -9.26
CA ALA A 16 -2.72 -4.67 -9.10
C ALA A 16 -4.00 -5.23 -8.46
N HIS A 17 -4.49 -4.59 -7.40
CA HIS A 17 -5.70 -5.00 -6.69
C HIS A 17 -6.93 -5.01 -7.61
N TYR A 18 -7.12 -3.99 -8.46
CA TYR A 18 -8.28 -3.96 -9.36
C TYR A 18 -8.16 -4.90 -10.57
N LEU A 19 -6.95 -5.16 -11.06
CA LEU A 19 -6.75 -5.88 -12.33
C LEU A 19 -6.38 -7.37 -12.17
N HIS A 20 -5.94 -7.83 -10.98
CA HIS A 20 -5.42 -9.19 -10.80
C HIS A 20 -6.41 -10.31 -11.16
N ARG A 21 -7.73 -10.06 -11.10
CA ARG A 21 -8.74 -11.07 -11.45
C ARG A 21 -8.87 -11.31 -12.95
N GLN A 22 -8.39 -10.40 -13.79
CA GLN A 22 -8.56 -10.44 -15.25
C GLN A 22 -7.23 -10.57 -15.99
N HIS A 23 -6.12 -10.31 -15.30
CA HIS A 23 -4.78 -10.26 -15.88
C HIS A 23 -3.78 -11.06 -15.04
N ASP A 24 -2.81 -11.65 -15.73
CA ASP A 24 -1.64 -12.27 -15.09
C ASP A 24 -0.64 -11.14 -14.79
N ILE A 25 -0.44 -10.81 -13.52
CA ILE A 25 0.31 -9.63 -13.08
C ILE A 25 1.64 -10.06 -12.47
N THR A 26 2.73 -9.44 -12.94
CA THR A 26 4.02 -9.43 -12.26
C THR A 26 4.29 -8.02 -11.75
N LEU A 27 4.58 -7.88 -10.46
CA LEU A 27 4.88 -6.60 -9.83
C LEU A 27 6.35 -6.60 -9.38
N PHE A 28 7.07 -5.53 -9.73
CA PHE A 28 8.48 -5.35 -9.42
C PHE A 28 8.63 -4.19 -8.45
N GLU A 29 9.36 -4.42 -7.35
CA GLU A 29 9.68 -3.41 -6.34
C GLU A 29 11.20 -3.33 -6.20
N ALA A 30 11.72 -2.12 -5.99
CA ALA A 30 13.15 -1.90 -5.80
C ALA A 30 13.57 -2.16 -4.34
N ASN A 31 12.68 -1.90 -3.39
CA ASN A 31 12.89 -2.17 -1.96
C ASN A 31 12.63 -3.64 -1.61
N ASP A 32 12.99 -4.02 -0.40
CA ASP A 32 12.69 -5.32 0.21
C ASP A 32 11.29 -5.37 0.88
N TYR A 33 10.53 -4.28 0.79
CA TYR A 33 9.16 -4.16 1.28
C TYR A 33 8.26 -3.43 0.27
N PRO A 34 6.94 -3.75 0.24
CA PRO A 34 5.99 -3.01 -0.57
C PRO A 34 5.48 -1.74 0.13
N GLY A 35 4.93 -0.80 -0.64
CA GLY A 35 4.24 0.40 -0.11
C GLY A 35 4.98 1.71 -0.36
N GLY A 36 6.31 1.68 -0.51
CA GLY A 36 7.12 2.86 -0.82
C GLY A 36 6.99 3.93 0.25
N HIS A 37 6.27 5.02 -0.05
CA HIS A 37 6.01 6.10 0.92
C HIS A 37 4.94 5.73 1.98
N THR A 38 4.15 4.69 1.75
CA THR A 38 3.32 4.08 2.79
C THR A 38 4.20 3.06 3.52
N HIS A 39 4.79 3.49 4.64
CA HIS A 39 5.82 2.75 5.34
C HIS A 39 5.59 2.83 6.85
N THR A 40 5.41 1.66 7.46
CA THR A 40 5.22 1.46 8.88
C THR A 40 6.42 0.68 9.41
N VAL A 41 7.03 1.17 10.49
CA VAL A 41 8.17 0.52 11.14
C VAL A 41 7.78 0.08 12.54
N ASP A 42 8.16 -1.13 12.91
CA ASP A 42 7.99 -1.63 14.27
C ASP A 42 9.15 -1.14 15.15
N VAL A 43 8.81 -0.57 16.31
CA VAL A 43 9.76 0.00 17.27
C VAL A 43 9.45 -0.53 18.67
N GLU A 44 10.49 -0.98 19.38
CA GLU A 44 10.40 -1.40 20.78
C GLU A 44 10.75 -0.25 21.73
N VAL A 45 9.83 0.14 22.62
CA VAL A 45 10.04 1.18 23.63
C VAL A 45 9.53 0.67 24.97
N GLY A 46 10.41 0.59 25.98
CA GLY A 46 10.01 0.16 27.33
C GLY A 46 9.50 -1.29 27.43
N GLY A 47 9.81 -2.15 26.45
CA GLY A 47 9.31 -3.51 26.36
C GLY A 47 7.94 -3.63 25.69
N GLU A 48 7.42 -2.54 25.12
CA GLU A 48 6.22 -2.51 24.29
C GLU A 48 6.59 -2.28 22.81
N SER A 49 5.86 -2.95 21.92
CA SER A 49 6.01 -2.84 20.47
C SER A 49 5.05 -1.79 19.91
N HIS A 50 5.54 -0.92 19.04
CA HIS A 50 4.78 0.14 18.40
C HIS A 50 4.95 0.11 16.88
N ALA A 51 3.85 0.14 16.15
CA ALA A 51 3.86 0.33 14.70
C ALA A 51 3.80 1.84 14.39
N ILE A 52 4.87 2.38 13.82
CA ILE A 52 5.03 3.81 13.55
C ILE A 52 5.02 4.07 12.05
N ASP A 53 4.05 4.85 11.57
CA ASP A 53 4.04 5.29 10.18
C ASP A 53 5.04 6.42 9.97
N THR A 54 6.03 6.22 9.08
CA THR A 54 7.11 7.19 8.84
C THR A 54 6.90 8.02 7.57
N GLY A 55 5.87 7.73 6.79
CA GLY A 55 5.60 8.41 5.52
C GLY A 55 4.16 8.90 5.45
N PHE A 56 3.29 8.16 4.77
CA PHE A 56 1.88 8.52 4.65
C PHE A 56 1.11 8.26 5.94
N ILE A 57 0.80 9.31 6.69
CA ILE A 57 0.18 9.21 8.03
C ILE A 57 -1.23 9.80 8.14
N VAL A 58 -1.73 10.48 7.10
CA VAL A 58 -3.00 11.21 7.19
C VAL A 58 -3.80 11.14 5.89
N PHE A 59 -5.09 10.88 6.03
CA PHE A 59 -6.10 11.07 5.00
C PHE A 59 -7.38 11.65 5.60
N ASN A 60 -8.31 12.10 4.78
CA ASN A 60 -9.62 12.57 5.21
C ASN A 60 -10.70 12.33 4.14
N GLU A 61 -11.95 12.35 4.57
CA GLU A 61 -13.14 12.09 3.73
C GLU A 61 -13.26 13.03 2.53
N ARG A 62 -12.86 14.30 2.69
CA ARG A 62 -12.98 15.31 1.64
C ARG A 62 -11.99 15.08 0.49
N THR A 63 -10.76 14.70 0.81
CA THR A 63 -9.66 14.65 -0.17
C THR A 63 -9.33 13.25 -0.66
N TYR A 64 -9.70 12.21 0.10
CA TYR A 64 -9.37 10.82 -0.21
C TYR A 64 -10.58 9.87 -0.33
N PRO A 65 -11.73 10.28 -0.91
CA PRO A 65 -12.93 9.44 -0.92
C PRO A 65 -12.71 8.08 -1.63
N ARG A 66 -11.89 8.04 -2.69
CA ARG A 66 -11.57 6.79 -3.40
C ARG A 66 -10.67 5.86 -2.59
N PHE A 67 -9.69 6.43 -1.88
CA PHE A 67 -8.78 5.64 -1.04
C PHE A 67 -9.53 5.09 0.17
N ILE A 68 -10.43 5.86 0.78
CA ILE A 68 -11.33 5.38 1.84
C ILE A 68 -12.19 4.22 1.35
N ASN A 69 -12.78 4.33 0.17
CA ASN A 69 -13.57 3.25 -0.42
C ASN A 69 -12.72 1.99 -0.69
N LEU A 70 -11.46 2.17 -1.10
CA LEU A 70 -10.52 1.05 -1.24
C LEU A 70 -10.29 0.39 0.12
N LEU A 71 -9.94 1.15 1.15
CA LEU A 71 -9.70 0.63 2.50
C LEU A 71 -10.92 -0.10 3.07
N ALA A 72 -12.11 0.48 2.95
CA ALA A 72 -13.36 -0.13 3.42
C ALA A 72 -13.69 -1.47 2.71
N GLY A 73 -13.17 -1.69 1.50
CA GLY A 73 -13.29 -2.96 0.79
C GLY A 73 -12.30 -4.04 1.25
N LEU A 74 -11.29 -3.67 2.04
CA LEU A 74 -10.22 -4.56 2.52
C LEU A 74 -10.47 -5.08 3.95
N GLY A 75 -11.31 -4.40 4.75
CA GLY A 75 -11.64 -4.75 6.13
C GLY A 75 -11.51 -3.55 7.06
#